data_AF-A0A2H5YF06-F1
#
_entry.id   AF-A0A2H5YF06-F1
#
_cell.length_a   1.000
_cell.length_b   1.000
_cell.length_c   1.000
_cell.angle_alpha   90.00
_cell.angle_beta   90.00
_cell.angle_gamma   90.00
#
_symmetry.space_group_name_H-M   'P 1'
#
loop_
_entity.id
_entity.type
_entity.pdbx_description
1 polymer ?
#
loop_
_entity_poly.entity_id
_entity_poly.type
_entity_poly.pdbx_seq_one_letter_code
_entity_poly.pdbx_strand_id
1 'polypeptide(L)'
;MRAVLSDGDSRGGAGTVMDAPTAPSDLERLKPWERYDRRVLAGTVRLPAAAAEHLADLLGMALPDVEAALQRLARRGWAREEMVSTGREDVVRVWLPSQGVLAAYEAAGVQMEALPLATQRLQALLWDGTGALAAARIISRLARGARERGLTVAEACRLRQGVEGAAFAGAQGIVVLVGEDWCTPIFVLVDRQERPARQRQALARAWTRLLAEMPVMAGAMLLLVTPSYEEMDQWDMYLSASRGRRGVPAPPVYMATAGALSRPWEALWTRVEGRGTGRLYATLHRLGQAPLSLPLPFRQARAPALPPWTPPGSGERSPTMPPGAGRRRVLAALLRHPGSTAAEVAALADTTPEEAGRVLEAMEREGLAREVEGRWTATGEGERLGRRLLGIPIGAKRVFPAPSFLPHQLELRAFLARLAREVRAVGGRVAALREAPLTAREFAEDGRVRRLVPDASAAVVIGGRMVHLLLEWDRGTAGDGRWRQKLRGYVGYYRHLLRYGRPLYWPLLLVVAPDGTREEAIARAATEVMPGGMLPAVRTTNMLALESRGALGQVWREVGGERRGGLFAGLWPDGEAGDG
;
A
#
# COMPACT_ATOMS: atom_id res chain seq x y z
N MET A 1 -50.40 -41.17 83.14
CA MET A 1 -49.37 -42.02 82.50
C MET A 1 -48.40 -41.08 81.80
N ARG A 2 -47.29 -40.63 82.43
CA ARG A 2 -45.95 -41.29 82.54
C ARG A 2 -45.50 -41.82 81.16
N ALA A 3 -44.37 -41.45 80.55
CA ALA A 3 -43.03 -41.03 81.01
C ALA A 3 -42.44 -40.00 80.02
N VAL A 4 -41.63 -38.98 80.37
CA VAL A 4 -40.30 -38.91 81.05
C VAL A 4 -39.16 -39.53 80.24
N LEU A 5 -38.17 -38.69 79.89
CA LEU A 5 -36.69 -38.84 79.83
C LEU A 5 -36.15 -37.90 78.72
N SER A 6 -35.08 -37.11 78.84
CA SER A 6 -34.25 -36.62 79.95
C SER A 6 -33.30 -35.56 79.35
N ASP A 7 -32.85 -34.64 80.19
CA ASP A 7 -31.84 -33.60 79.95
C ASP A 7 -30.50 -34.09 79.38
N GLY A 8 -29.78 -33.17 78.74
CA GLY A 8 -28.39 -33.30 78.31
C GLY A 8 -27.79 -31.96 77.93
N ASP A 9 -27.74 -31.03 78.89
CA ASP A 9 -27.10 -29.72 78.81
C ASP A 9 -25.56 -29.86 78.75
N SER A 10 -24.90 -29.26 77.75
CA SER A 10 -23.46 -28.96 77.85
C SER A 10 -23.08 -27.74 77.02
N ARG A 11 -22.74 -26.69 77.77
CA ARG A 11 -22.10 -25.43 77.39
C ARG A 11 -20.91 -25.65 76.44
N GLY A 12 -20.88 -24.91 75.33
CA GLY A 12 -19.73 -24.78 74.43
C GLY A 12 -19.60 -23.33 73.96
N GLY A 13 -18.43 -22.74 74.19
CA GLY A 13 -18.15 -21.30 74.15
C GLY A 13 -18.51 -20.56 72.86
N ALA A 14 -19.07 -19.37 73.04
CA ALA A 14 -19.11 -18.32 72.02
C ALA A 14 -17.69 -17.79 71.77
N GLY A 15 -16.95 -18.48 70.90
CA GLY A 15 -15.79 -17.94 70.22
C GLY A 15 -16.25 -17.29 68.92
N THR A 16 -16.40 -15.98 68.91
CA THR A 16 -16.63 -15.19 67.69
C THR A 16 -15.41 -15.33 66.79
N VAL A 17 -15.43 -16.30 65.88
CA VAL A 17 -14.47 -16.37 64.78
C VAL A 17 -14.76 -15.17 63.89
N MET A 18 -13.94 -14.13 64.02
CA MET A 18 -13.83 -13.12 62.96
C MET A 18 -13.26 -13.84 61.74
N ASP A 19 -14.13 -14.22 60.81
CA ASP A 19 -13.72 -14.66 59.48
C ASP A 19 -12.84 -13.56 58.89
N ALA A 20 -11.55 -13.85 58.79
CA ALA A 20 -10.61 -13.02 58.06
C ALA A 20 -11.14 -12.87 56.62
N PRO A 21 -11.00 -11.69 55.98
CA PRO A 21 -11.45 -11.51 54.62
C PRO A 21 -10.77 -12.55 53.73
N THR A 22 -11.55 -13.53 53.26
CA THR A 22 -11.10 -14.50 52.27
C THR A 22 -10.63 -13.68 51.09
N ALA A 23 -9.32 -13.75 50.81
CA ALA A 23 -8.75 -13.07 49.66
C ALA A 23 -9.61 -13.42 48.44
N PRO A 24 -10.12 -12.41 47.68
CA PRO A 24 -11.04 -12.67 46.60
C PRO A 24 -10.44 -13.74 45.70
N SER A 25 -11.21 -14.82 45.47
CA SER A 25 -10.76 -15.95 44.67
C SER A 25 -10.15 -15.43 43.37
N ASP A 26 -9.08 -16.06 42.88
CA ASP A 26 -8.40 -15.61 41.66
C ASP A 26 -9.38 -15.45 40.48
N LEU A 27 -10.52 -16.14 40.49
CA LEU A 27 -11.65 -15.97 39.57
C LEU A 27 -12.36 -14.61 39.67
N GLU A 28 -12.56 -14.07 40.87
CA GLU A 28 -13.18 -12.74 41.06
C GLU A 28 -12.23 -11.61 40.65
N ARG A 29 -10.92 -11.80 40.85
CA ARG A 29 -9.87 -10.87 40.38
C ARG A 29 -9.74 -10.83 38.86
N LEU A 30 -10.23 -11.85 38.15
CA LEU A 30 -10.18 -11.96 36.69
C LEU A 30 -11.38 -11.32 35.96
N LYS A 31 -12.52 -11.10 36.62
CA LYS A 31 -13.76 -10.55 36.02
C LYS A 31 -13.55 -9.17 35.34
N PRO A 32 -12.79 -8.20 35.90
CA PRO A 32 -12.58 -6.90 35.24
C PRO A 32 -11.77 -7.00 33.94
N TRP A 33 -10.80 -7.92 33.90
CA TRP A 33 -9.91 -8.11 32.75
C TRP A 33 -10.60 -8.79 31.58
N GLU A 34 -11.65 -9.56 31.84
CA GLU A 34 -12.37 -10.31 30.81
C GLU A 34 -13.05 -9.38 29.79
N ARG A 35 -13.62 -8.25 30.23
CA ARG A 35 -14.21 -7.26 29.32
C ARG A 35 -13.15 -6.61 28.43
N TYR A 36 -11.96 -6.34 28.99
CA TYR A 36 -10.84 -5.75 28.26
C TYR A 36 -10.27 -6.72 27.23
N ASP A 37 -9.99 -7.96 27.64
CA ASP A 37 -9.46 -9.03 26.79
C ASP A 37 -10.43 -9.37 25.65
N ARG A 38 -11.74 -9.47 25.93
CA ARG A 38 -12.78 -9.68 24.90
C ARG A 38 -12.79 -8.56 23.86
N ARG A 39 -12.62 -7.29 24.29
CA ARG A 39 -12.55 -6.14 23.39
C ARG A 39 -11.31 -6.17 22.50
N VAL A 40 -10.16 -6.53 23.05
CA VAL A 40 -8.90 -6.69 22.27
C VAL A 40 -9.00 -7.85 21.30
N LEU A 41 -9.58 -8.97 21.71
CA LEU A 41 -9.83 -10.12 20.85
C LEU A 41 -10.76 -9.77 19.68
N ALA A 42 -11.84 -9.04 19.94
CA ALA A 42 -12.71 -8.50 18.89
C ALA A 42 -11.94 -7.61 17.90
N GLY A 43 -10.98 -6.83 18.40
CA GLY A 43 -10.04 -6.06 17.59
C GLY A 43 -9.24 -6.94 16.64
N THR A 44 -8.70 -8.08 17.09
CA THR A 44 -7.94 -9.02 16.24
C THR A 44 -8.79 -9.70 15.16
N VAL A 45 -10.08 -9.93 15.42
CA VAL A 45 -11.02 -10.47 14.42
C VAL A 45 -11.41 -9.39 13.41
N ARG A 46 -11.67 -8.16 13.87
CA ARG A 46 -11.99 -7.01 13.02
C ARG A 46 -10.82 -6.60 12.12
N LEU A 47 -9.60 -6.65 12.64
CA LEU A 47 -8.39 -6.18 11.97
C LEU A 47 -7.27 -7.23 12.07
N PRO A 48 -7.40 -8.37 11.36
CA PRO A 48 -6.39 -9.42 11.42
C PRO A 48 -5.07 -8.97 10.79
N ALA A 49 -3.98 -9.54 11.30
CA ALA A 49 -2.60 -9.22 10.92
C ALA A 49 -2.26 -7.74 11.17
N ALA A 50 -2.65 -7.25 12.34
CA ALA A 50 -2.40 -5.87 12.78
C ALA A 50 -1.37 -5.82 13.92
N ALA A 51 -0.56 -4.77 13.93
CA ALA A 51 0.30 -4.42 15.06
C ALA A 51 -0.54 -3.95 16.26
N ALA A 52 0.04 -4.03 17.47
CA ALA A 52 -0.63 -3.60 18.70
C ALA A 52 -1.06 -2.11 18.65
N GLU A 53 -0.24 -1.25 18.03
CA GLU A 53 -0.57 0.18 17.80
C GLU A 53 -1.86 0.37 16.98
N HIS A 54 -2.07 -0.44 15.96
CA HIS A 54 -3.27 -0.36 15.12
C HIS A 54 -4.50 -0.84 15.89
N LEU A 55 -4.35 -1.85 16.76
CA LEU A 55 -5.43 -2.31 17.62
C LEU A 55 -5.77 -1.27 18.71
N ALA A 56 -4.77 -0.62 19.29
CA ALA A 56 -4.95 0.49 20.23
C ALA A 56 -5.71 1.67 19.59
N ASP A 57 -5.31 2.10 18.41
CA ASP A 57 -6.01 3.14 17.64
C ASP A 57 -7.45 2.71 17.28
N LEU A 58 -7.61 1.48 16.76
CA LEU A 58 -8.90 0.93 16.38
C LEU A 58 -9.86 0.90 17.56
N LEU A 59 -9.38 0.51 18.73
CA LEU A 59 -10.22 0.33 19.91
C LEU A 59 -10.32 1.60 20.76
N GLY A 60 -9.47 2.60 20.58
CA GLY A 60 -9.41 3.79 21.45
C GLY A 60 -8.93 3.43 22.85
N MET A 61 -7.88 2.63 22.93
CA MET A 61 -7.28 2.11 24.17
C MET A 61 -5.80 2.50 24.23
N ALA A 62 -5.23 2.56 25.43
CA ALA A 62 -3.79 2.83 25.56
C ALA A 62 -2.99 1.64 25.03
N LEU A 63 -1.88 1.93 24.33
CA LEU A 63 -1.02 0.90 23.75
C LEU A 63 -0.51 -0.14 24.79
N PRO A 64 0.02 0.27 25.97
CA PRO A 64 0.51 -0.70 26.96
C PRO A 64 -0.57 -1.68 27.42
N ASP A 65 -1.81 -1.20 27.60
CA ASP A 65 -2.91 -2.04 28.04
C ASP A 65 -3.32 -3.06 26.97
N VAL A 66 -3.31 -2.64 25.69
CA VAL A 66 -3.56 -3.55 24.55
C VAL A 66 -2.46 -4.61 24.45
N GLU A 67 -1.19 -4.24 24.61
CA GLU A 67 -0.08 -5.20 24.60
C GLU A 67 -0.19 -6.21 25.75
N ALA A 68 -0.50 -5.75 26.96
CA ALA A 68 -0.70 -6.62 28.11
C ALA A 68 -1.86 -7.61 27.89
N ALA A 69 -2.95 -7.16 27.28
CA ALA A 69 -4.08 -8.03 26.92
C ALA A 69 -3.72 -9.04 25.84
N LEU A 70 -3.00 -8.63 24.79
CA LEU A 70 -2.56 -9.54 23.73
C LEU A 70 -1.65 -10.65 24.28
N GLN A 71 -0.74 -10.32 25.20
CA GLN A 71 0.08 -11.33 25.88
C GLN A 71 -0.77 -12.30 26.72
N ARG A 72 -1.79 -11.82 27.44
CA ARG A 72 -2.73 -12.70 28.18
C ARG A 72 -3.53 -13.60 27.22
N LEU A 73 -4.04 -13.04 26.13
CA LEU A 73 -4.76 -13.78 25.08
C LEU A 73 -3.86 -14.84 24.43
N ALA A 74 -2.58 -14.55 24.24
CA ALA A 74 -1.58 -15.50 23.74
C ALA A 74 -1.38 -16.67 24.70
N ARG A 75 -1.18 -16.38 25.99
CA ARG A 75 -1.08 -17.42 27.05
C ARG A 75 -2.33 -18.29 27.16
N ARG A 76 -3.48 -17.79 26.70
CA ARG A 76 -4.75 -18.54 26.65
C ARG A 76 -4.98 -19.32 25.36
N GLY A 77 -4.10 -19.21 24.36
CA GLY A 77 -4.29 -19.81 23.04
C GLY A 77 -5.40 -19.15 22.22
N TRP A 78 -5.85 -17.95 22.58
CA TRP A 78 -6.92 -17.22 21.91
C TRP A 78 -6.41 -16.26 20.83
N ALA A 79 -5.19 -15.77 21.00
CA ALA A 79 -4.47 -15.01 19.99
C ALA A 79 -3.10 -15.64 19.77
N ARG A 80 -2.50 -15.38 18.61
CA ARG A 80 -1.11 -15.70 18.35
C ARG A 80 -0.37 -14.52 17.75
N GLU A 81 0.91 -14.48 18.09
CA GLU A 81 1.87 -13.53 17.56
C GLU A 81 2.48 -14.10 16.28
N GLU A 82 2.56 -13.29 15.24
CA GLU A 82 3.29 -13.61 14.02
C GLU A 82 4.24 -12.47 13.68
N MET A 83 5.34 -12.81 13.04
CA MET A 83 6.31 -11.85 12.54
C MET A 83 6.13 -11.70 11.04
N VAL A 84 5.81 -10.49 10.59
CA VAL A 84 5.74 -10.17 9.16
C VAL A 84 6.85 -9.21 8.79
N SER A 85 7.35 -9.34 7.57
CA SER A 85 8.30 -8.38 7.03
C SER A 85 7.60 -7.46 6.03
N THR A 86 7.94 -6.18 6.04
CA THR A 86 7.43 -5.21 5.08
C THR A 86 8.52 -4.81 4.08
N GLY A 87 8.20 -3.94 3.13
CA GLY A 87 9.23 -3.36 2.27
C GLY A 87 10.23 -2.47 3.02
N ARG A 88 9.91 -2.04 4.25
CA ARG A 88 10.72 -1.08 5.03
C ARG A 88 11.28 -1.64 6.32
N GLU A 89 10.54 -2.51 6.98
CA GLU A 89 10.84 -3.03 8.32
C GLU A 89 11.03 -4.54 8.25
N ASP A 90 12.17 -5.02 8.77
CA ASP A 90 12.53 -6.44 8.73
C ASP A 90 11.52 -7.31 9.47
N VAL A 91 11.04 -6.82 10.61
CA VAL A 91 10.15 -7.56 11.49
C VAL A 91 9.14 -6.62 12.11
N VAL A 92 7.87 -6.83 11.78
CA VAL A 92 6.72 -6.21 12.42
C VAL A 92 5.93 -7.30 13.12
N ARG A 93 5.75 -7.12 14.43
CA ARG A 93 4.92 -7.99 15.25
C ARG A 93 3.46 -7.73 14.93
N VAL A 94 2.74 -8.76 14.48
CA VAL A 94 1.30 -8.70 14.21
C VAL A 94 0.56 -9.79 14.98
N TRP A 95 -0.72 -9.52 15.21
CA TRP A 95 -1.58 -10.40 16.00
C TRP A 95 -2.69 -11.00 15.15
N LEU A 96 -2.95 -12.29 15.40
CA LEU A 96 -4.00 -13.08 14.77
C LEU A 96 -4.89 -13.74 15.82
N PRO A 97 -6.20 -13.87 15.59
CA PRO A 97 -7.05 -14.74 16.40
C PRO A 97 -6.73 -16.22 16.11
N SER A 98 -6.92 -17.08 17.11
CA SER A 98 -6.83 -18.54 16.91
C SER A 98 -8.08 -19.11 16.22
N GLN A 99 -7.99 -20.32 15.65
CA GLN A 99 -9.12 -20.95 14.95
C GLN A 99 -10.34 -21.15 15.87
N GLY A 100 -10.12 -21.52 17.14
CA GLY A 100 -11.20 -21.65 18.12
C GLY A 100 -11.93 -20.33 18.38
N VAL A 101 -11.21 -19.21 18.35
CA VAL A 101 -11.83 -17.88 18.45
C VAL A 101 -12.63 -17.56 17.19
N LEU A 102 -12.11 -17.87 16.00
CA LEU A 102 -12.85 -17.65 14.76
C LEU A 102 -14.18 -18.42 14.74
N ALA A 103 -14.17 -19.69 15.13
CA ALA A 103 -15.38 -20.51 15.25
C ALA A 103 -16.38 -19.93 16.27
N ALA A 104 -15.89 -19.40 17.40
CA ALA A 104 -16.74 -18.74 18.39
C ALA A 104 -17.41 -17.46 17.86
N TYR A 105 -16.71 -16.66 17.06
CA TYR A 105 -17.26 -15.47 16.43
C TYR A 105 -18.25 -15.81 15.31
N GLU A 106 -17.98 -16.85 14.53
CA GLU A 106 -18.92 -17.40 13.54
C GLU A 106 -20.22 -17.87 14.21
N ALA A 107 -20.11 -18.66 15.28
CA ALA A 107 -21.27 -19.10 16.08
C ALA A 107 -22.04 -17.94 16.72
N ALA A 108 -21.37 -16.81 16.97
CA ALA A 108 -22.00 -15.59 17.46
C ALA A 108 -22.72 -14.77 16.37
N GLY A 109 -22.69 -15.22 15.11
CA GLY A 109 -23.36 -14.57 13.98
C GLY A 109 -22.51 -13.52 13.25
N VAL A 110 -21.18 -13.52 13.42
CA VAL A 110 -20.31 -12.70 12.57
C VAL A 110 -20.26 -13.28 11.16
N GLN A 111 -20.38 -12.42 10.15
CA GLN A 111 -20.24 -12.79 8.73
C GLN A 111 -18.76 -13.01 8.37
N MET A 112 -18.24 -14.19 8.70
CA MET A 112 -16.83 -14.55 8.53
C MET A 112 -16.38 -14.53 7.07
N GLU A 113 -17.30 -14.78 6.13
CA GLU A 113 -17.06 -14.74 4.69
C GLU A 113 -16.64 -13.35 4.19
N ALA A 114 -17.10 -12.29 4.85
CA ALA A 114 -16.73 -10.90 4.55
C ALA A 114 -15.34 -10.52 5.09
N LEU A 115 -14.79 -11.32 6.01
CA LEU A 115 -13.51 -11.07 6.66
C LEU A 115 -12.39 -11.95 6.05
N PRO A 116 -11.12 -11.49 6.03
CA PRO A 116 -10.02 -12.26 5.45
C PRO A 116 -9.45 -13.31 6.42
N LEU A 117 -10.31 -14.10 7.08
CA LEU A 117 -9.97 -14.93 8.25
C LEU A 117 -9.78 -16.43 7.96
N ALA A 118 -10.13 -16.92 6.76
CA ALA A 118 -9.82 -18.29 6.36
C ALA A 118 -8.29 -18.53 6.37
N THR A 119 -7.82 -19.71 6.78
CA THR A 119 -6.38 -20.00 6.98
C THR A 119 -5.49 -19.61 5.81
N GLN A 120 -5.87 -19.99 4.58
CA GLN A 120 -5.13 -19.62 3.36
C GLN A 120 -5.07 -18.10 3.13
N ARG A 121 -6.07 -17.36 3.60
CA ARG A 121 -6.18 -15.90 3.45
C ARG A 121 -5.39 -15.17 4.52
N LEU A 122 -5.40 -15.65 5.76
CA LEU A 122 -4.50 -15.15 6.80
C LEU A 122 -3.05 -15.32 6.37
N GLN A 123 -2.69 -16.48 5.80
CA GLN A 123 -1.37 -16.67 5.23
C GLN A 123 -1.11 -15.64 4.12
N ALA A 124 -2.02 -15.45 3.16
CA ALA A 124 -1.85 -14.43 2.12
C ALA A 124 -1.65 -13.01 2.70
N LEU A 125 -2.32 -12.65 3.80
CA LEU A 125 -2.09 -11.38 4.50
C LEU A 125 -0.69 -11.27 5.10
N LEU A 126 -0.20 -12.32 5.75
CA LEU A 126 1.14 -12.35 6.34
C LEU A 126 2.24 -12.24 5.26
N TRP A 127 2.01 -12.88 4.11
CA TRP A 127 2.89 -12.75 2.95
C TRP A 127 2.90 -11.31 2.43
N ASP A 128 1.74 -10.67 2.43
CA ASP A 128 1.50 -9.31 1.99
C ASP A 128 1.57 -8.27 3.14
N GLY A 129 2.59 -8.39 4.00
CA GLY A 129 2.74 -7.55 5.19
C GLY A 129 2.62 -6.04 4.89
N THR A 130 3.19 -5.56 3.78
CA THR A 130 3.17 -4.13 3.42
C THR A 130 1.75 -3.59 3.23
N GLY A 131 0.95 -4.19 2.34
CA GLY A 131 -0.40 -3.67 2.15
C GLY A 131 -1.36 -4.12 3.24
N ALA A 132 -1.06 -5.23 3.93
CA ALA A 132 -1.82 -5.64 5.09
C ALA A 132 -1.75 -4.63 6.22
N LEU A 133 -0.54 -4.18 6.57
CA LEU A 133 -0.33 -3.16 7.57
C LEU A 133 -0.80 -1.79 7.10
N ALA A 134 -0.64 -1.43 5.82
CA ALA A 134 -1.14 -0.17 5.30
C ALA A 134 -2.68 -0.05 5.42
N ALA A 135 -3.42 -1.11 5.05
CA ALA A 135 -4.87 -1.15 5.23
C ALA A 135 -5.26 -1.10 6.72
N ALA A 136 -4.59 -1.88 7.57
CA ALA A 136 -4.82 -1.88 9.01
C ALA A 136 -4.63 -0.48 9.61
N ARG A 137 -3.53 0.18 9.23
CA ARG A 137 -3.16 1.52 9.69
C ARG A 137 -4.19 2.57 9.31
N ILE A 138 -4.60 2.65 8.05
CA ILE A 138 -5.57 3.68 7.67
C ILE A 138 -6.94 3.44 8.32
N ILE A 139 -7.40 2.20 8.43
CA ILE A 139 -8.67 1.86 9.09
C ILE A 139 -8.62 2.28 10.57
N SER A 140 -7.55 1.92 11.28
CA SER A 140 -7.41 2.25 12.70
C SER A 140 -7.27 3.76 12.94
N ARG A 141 -6.51 4.47 12.10
CA ARG A 141 -6.34 5.94 12.19
C ARG A 141 -7.59 6.70 11.82
N LEU A 142 -8.40 6.19 10.88
CA LEU A 142 -9.74 6.71 10.61
C LEU A 142 -10.63 6.59 11.86
N ALA A 143 -10.70 5.40 12.46
CA ALA A 143 -11.50 5.16 13.66
C ALA A 143 -11.04 6.02 14.86
N ARG A 144 -9.73 6.12 15.11
CA ARG A 144 -9.17 6.99 16.15
C ARG A 144 -9.52 8.46 15.92
N GLY A 145 -9.21 8.98 14.74
CA GLY A 145 -9.43 10.40 14.45
C GLY A 145 -10.91 10.78 14.35
N ALA A 146 -11.81 9.82 14.08
CA ALA A 146 -13.26 10.01 14.21
C ALA A 146 -13.66 10.25 15.66
N ARG A 147 -13.18 9.42 16.60
CA ARG A 147 -13.46 9.58 18.04
C ARG A 147 -12.90 10.88 18.60
N GLU A 148 -11.68 11.25 18.21
CA GLU A 148 -11.06 12.53 18.57
C GLU A 148 -11.87 13.75 18.12
N ARG A 149 -12.76 13.57 17.13
CA ARG A 149 -13.66 14.60 16.59
C ARG A 149 -15.10 14.45 17.06
N GLY A 150 -15.35 13.63 18.10
CA GLY A 150 -16.67 13.41 18.67
C GLY A 150 -17.60 12.53 17.82
N LEU A 151 -17.09 11.83 16.81
CA LEU A 151 -17.90 10.95 15.97
C LEU A 151 -17.97 9.53 16.57
N THR A 152 -19.11 8.87 16.41
CA THR A 152 -19.28 7.46 16.78
C THR A 152 -18.78 6.55 15.66
N VAL A 153 -17.98 5.54 16.01
CA VAL A 153 -17.54 4.50 15.07
C VAL A 153 -18.40 3.26 15.27
N ALA A 154 -19.42 3.07 14.43
CA ALA A 154 -20.32 1.92 14.50
C ALA A 154 -19.65 0.63 14.04
N GLU A 155 -18.78 0.73 13.02
CA GLU A 155 -18.03 -0.40 12.48
C GLU A 155 -16.65 0.09 12.06
N ALA A 156 -15.62 -0.72 12.30
CA ALA A 156 -14.33 -0.59 11.63
C ALA A 156 -13.72 -1.99 11.52
N CYS A 157 -13.54 -2.46 10.29
CA CYS A 157 -12.98 -3.78 10.05
C CYS A 157 -12.32 -3.89 8.68
N ARG A 158 -11.50 -4.92 8.55
CA ARG A 158 -10.89 -5.35 7.30
C ARG A 158 -11.89 -6.19 6.50
N LEU A 159 -11.84 -6.06 5.17
CA LEU A 159 -12.72 -6.79 4.27
C LEU A 159 -11.94 -7.75 3.39
N ARG A 160 -12.57 -8.87 3.04
CA ARG A 160 -12.06 -9.84 2.07
C ARG A 160 -12.25 -9.29 0.66
N GLN A 161 -11.16 -9.25 -0.11
CA GLN A 161 -11.22 -8.91 -1.52
C GLN A 161 -11.79 -10.08 -2.33
N GLY A 162 -12.69 -9.77 -3.28
CA GLY A 162 -13.17 -10.72 -4.28
C GLY A 162 -14.24 -11.70 -3.81
N VAL A 163 -14.98 -11.40 -2.73
CA VAL A 163 -16.23 -12.12 -2.43
C VAL A 163 -17.30 -11.62 -3.39
N GLU A 164 -17.80 -12.52 -4.23
CA GLU A 164 -18.90 -12.24 -5.14
C GLU A 164 -20.17 -11.94 -4.32
N GLY A 165 -20.88 -10.85 -4.64
CA GLY A 165 -22.05 -10.41 -3.87
C GLY A 165 -21.75 -9.65 -2.57
N ALA A 166 -20.51 -9.66 -2.07
CA ALA A 166 -20.14 -8.73 -0.99
C ALA A 166 -20.13 -7.31 -1.55
N ALA A 167 -20.92 -6.43 -0.96
CA ALA A 167 -21.24 -5.06 -1.37
C ALA A 167 -20.04 -4.08 -1.41
N PHE A 168 -18.81 -4.59 -1.53
CA PHE A 168 -17.59 -3.85 -1.20
C PHE A 168 -16.62 -3.71 -2.38
N ALA A 169 -16.95 -4.26 -3.55
CA ALA A 169 -16.28 -3.97 -4.83
C ALA A 169 -14.73 -3.94 -4.81
N GLY A 170 -14.12 -4.84 -4.02
CA GLY A 170 -12.66 -4.98 -3.90
C GLY A 170 -12.00 -4.09 -2.84
N ALA A 171 -12.78 -3.34 -2.05
CA ALA A 171 -12.30 -2.64 -0.85
C ALA A 171 -11.59 -3.59 0.12
N GLN A 172 -10.59 -3.07 0.81
CA GLN A 172 -9.77 -3.78 1.79
C GLN A 172 -10.25 -3.58 3.22
N GLY A 173 -11.13 -2.60 3.45
CA GLY A 173 -11.71 -2.31 4.74
C GLY A 173 -12.89 -1.37 4.65
N ILE A 174 -13.58 -1.22 5.78
CA ILE A 174 -14.68 -0.29 5.97
C ILE A 174 -14.58 0.36 7.34
N VAL A 175 -14.96 1.63 7.42
CA VAL A 175 -15.23 2.36 8.65
C VAL A 175 -16.61 3.01 8.52
N VAL A 176 -17.53 2.73 9.44
CA VAL A 176 -18.86 3.35 9.47
C VAL A 176 -18.90 4.37 10.59
N LEU A 177 -19.09 5.63 10.20
CA LEU A 177 -19.18 6.75 11.11
C LEU A 177 -20.65 7.17 11.27
N VAL A 178 -21.02 7.46 12.51
CA VAL A 178 -22.34 7.95 12.89
C VAL A 178 -22.16 9.31 13.57
N GLY A 179 -22.73 10.34 12.94
CA GLY A 179 -22.97 11.65 13.54
C GLY A 179 -24.38 11.73 14.11
N GLU A 180 -24.80 12.93 14.52
CA GLU A 180 -26.14 13.15 15.10
C GLU A 180 -27.25 12.74 14.13
N ASP A 181 -27.19 13.27 12.90
CA ASP A 181 -28.25 13.06 11.87
C ASP A 181 -27.74 12.34 10.61
N TRP A 182 -26.60 11.65 10.67
CA TRP A 182 -26.06 10.98 9.49
C TRP A 182 -25.21 9.76 9.80
N CYS A 183 -25.19 8.83 8.85
CA CYS A 183 -24.38 7.62 8.88
C CYS A 183 -23.66 7.49 7.53
N THR A 184 -22.32 7.47 7.55
CA THR A 184 -21.51 7.34 6.33
C THR A 184 -20.55 6.14 6.43
N PRO A 185 -20.65 5.16 5.53
CA PRO A 185 -19.66 4.12 5.35
C PRO A 185 -18.52 4.69 4.51
N ILE A 186 -17.31 4.42 4.97
CA ILE A 186 -16.06 4.79 4.34
C ILE A 186 -15.34 3.50 3.98
N PHE A 187 -15.37 3.18 2.70
CA PHE A 187 -14.60 2.08 2.13
C PHE A 187 -13.15 2.50 1.96
N VAL A 188 -12.24 1.58 2.23
CA VAL A 188 -10.80 1.82 2.13
C VAL A 188 -10.22 0.90 1.07
N LEU A 189 -9.45 1.48 0.17
CA LEU A 189 -8.61 0.76 -0.77
C LEU A 189 -7.20 1.36 -0.75
N VAL A 190 -6.20 0.55 -0.43
CA VAL A 190 -4.79 0.89 -0.58
C VAL A 190 -4.27 0.26 -1.87
N ASP A 191 -3.86 1.12 -2.80
CA ASP A 191 -3.21 0.71 -4.02
C ASP A 191 -1.73 0.44 -3.82
N ARG A 192 -1.13 -0.28 -4.77
CA ARG A 192 0.29 -0.56 -4.80
C ARG A 192 0.89 -0.17 -6.12
N GLN A 193 2.17 0.15 -6.08
CA GLN A 193 2.93 0.53 -7.27
C GLN A 193 2.94 -0.61 -8.29
N GLU A 194 3.03 -1.85 -7.81
CA GLU A 194 3.14 -3.06 -8.63
C GLU A 194 1.80 -3.52 -9.20
N ARG A 195 0.67 -2.90 -8.79
CA ARG A 195 -0.64 -3.33 -9.26
C ARG A 195 -0.74 -3.09 -10.78
N PRO A 196 -1.04 -4.12 -11.58
CA PRO A 196 -1.17 -3.92 -13.02
C PRO A 196 -2.36 -3.02 -13.38
N ALA A 197 -2.21 -2.23 -14.44
CA ALA A 197 -3.26 -1.37 -15.00
C ALA A 197 -4.61 -2.09 -15.18
N ARG A 198 -4.59 -3.32 -15.74
CA ARG A 198 -5.80 -4.16 -15.91
C ARG A 198 -6.52 -4.45 -14.59
N GLN A 199 -5.78 -4.63 -13.50
CA GLN A 199 -6.37 -4.89 -12.19
C GLN A 199 -6.98 -3.63 -11.59
N ARG A 200 -6.31 -2.46 -11.71
CA ARG A 200 -6.90 -1.16 -11.35
C ARG A 200 -8.19 -0.91 -12.14
N GLN A 201 -8.16 -1.16 -13.44
CA GLN A 201 -9.32 -1.04 -14.31
C GLN A 201 -10.47 -1.98 -13.89
N ALA A 202 -10.17 -3.23 -13.53
CA ALA A 202 -11.16 -4.18 -13.05
C ALA A 202 -11.81 -3.72 -11.73
N LEU A 203 -11.02 -3.21 -10.79
CA LEU A 203 -11.51 -2.66 -9.52
C LEU A 203 -12.36 -1.40 -9.73
N ALA A 204 -11.91 -0.47 -10.58
CA ALA A 204 -12.69 0.72 -10.94
C ALA A 204 -14.05 0.34 -11.57
N ARG A 205 -14.06 -0.67 -12.45
CA ARG A 205 -15.28 -1.24 -13.04
C ARG A 205 -16.19 -1.86 -11.98
N ALA A 206 -15.63 -2.63 -11.05
CA ALA A 206 -16.39 -3.24 -9.97
C ALA A 206 -17.05 -2.19 -9.08
N TRP A 207 -16.31 -1.12 -8.71
CA TRP A 207 -16.85 -0.01 -7.92
C TRP A 207 -17.98 0.74 -8.63
N THR A 208 -17.77 1.06 -9.91
CA THR A 208 -18.80 1.74 -10.71
C THR A 208 -20.03 0.84 -10.91
N ARG A 209 -19.83 -0.48 -11.07
CA ARG A 209 -20.92 -1.45 -11.19
C ARG A 209 -21.74 -1.51 -9.91
N LEU A 210 -21.09 -1.57 -8.75
CA LEU A 210 -21.74 -1.55 -7.45
C LEU A 210 -22.66 -0.33 -7.30
N LEU A 211 -22.19 0.86 -7.67
CA LEU A 211 -23.01 2.08 -7.60
C LEU A 211 -24.17 2.09 -8.59
N ALA A 212 -24.04 1.41 -9.74
CA ALA A 212 -25.13 1.22 -10.68
C ALA A 212 -26.20 0.25 -10.14
N GLU A 213 -25.74 -0.86 -9.55
CA GLU A 213 -26.59 -1.94 -9.04
C GLU A 213 -27.25 -1.59 -7.69
N MET A 214 -26.62 -0.71 -6.91
CA MET A 214 -27.09 -0.29 -5.59
C MET A 214 -27.06 1.24 -5.46
N PRO A 215 -28.06 1.97 -6.00
CA PRO A 215 -28.10 3.44 -5.94
C PRO A 215 -28.04 4.01 -4.51
N VAL A 216 -28.52 3.26 -3.52
CA VAL A 216 -28.40 3.59 -2.08
C VAL A 216 -26.94 3.73 -1.60
N MET A 217 -25.97 3.19 -2.35
CA MET A 217 -24.54 3.34 -2.11
C MET A 217 -23.98 4.66 -2.64
N ALA A 218 -24.79 5.54 -3.25
CA ALA A 218 -24.35 6.85 -3.69
C ALA A 218 -23.83 7.74 -2.54
N GLY A 219 -24.27 7.50 -1.30
CA GLY A 219 -23.74 8.13 -0.09
C GLY A 219 -22.46 7.49 0.45
N ALA A 220 -22.07 6.31 -0.04
CA ALA A 220 -20.93 5.57 0.48
C ALA A 220 -19.61 6.03 -0.13
N MET A 221 -18.67 6.44 0.72
CA MET A 221 -17.38 6.97 0.28
C MET A 221 -16.37 5.86 -0.03
N LEU A 222 -15.57 6.01 -1.08
CA LEU A 222 -14.35 5.22 -1.25
C LEU A 222 -13.12 6.12 -1.05
N LEU A 223 -12.34 5.83 -0.02
CA LEU A 223 -11.00 6.36 0.17
C LEU A 223 -10.00 5.44 -0.52
N LEU A 224 -9.32 5.99 -1.52
CA LEU A 224 -8.29 5.31 -2.29
C LEU A 224 -6.93 5.95 -2.01
N VAL A 225 -6.07 5.22 -1.31
CA VAL A 225 -4.69 5.64 -1.11
C VAL A 225 -3.82 5.08 -2.21
N THR A 226 -3.21 5.96 -2.99
CA THR A 226 -2.29 5.58 -4.07
C THR A 226 -0.84 5.71 -3.64
N PRO A 227 0.09 4.91 -4.20
CA PRO A 227 1.51 5.05 -3.91
C PRO A 227 2.07 6.38 -4.43
N SER A 228 1.53 6.91 -5.54
CA SER A 228 1.91 8.19 -6.11
C SER A 228 0.74 8.88 -6.82
N TYR A 229 0.96 10.12 -7.26
CA TYR A 229 0.01 10.87 -8.08
C TYR A 229 -0.26 10.21 -9.44
N GLU A 230 0.72 9.48 -9.98
CA GLU A 230 0.57 8.76 -11.24
C GLU A 230 -0.53 7.70 -11.17
N GLU A 231 -0.51 6.84 -10.16
CA GLU A 231 -1.56 5.85 -9.95
C GLU A 231 -2.90 6.55 -9.73
N MET A 232 -2.90 7.69 -9.04
CA MET A 232 -4.09 8.48 -8.81
C MET A 232 -4.72 8.98 -10.13
N ASP A 233 -3.91 9.32 -11.15
CA ASP A 233 -4.41 9.70 -12.48
C ASP A 233 -5.02 8.51 -13.22
N GLN A 234 -4.34 7.35 -13.15
CA GLN A 234 -4.86 6.12 -13.76
C GLN A 234 -6.21 5.74 -13.15
N TRP A 235 -6.35 5.83 -11.83
CA TRP A 235 -7.62 5.58 -11.15
C TRP A 235 -8.71 6.57 -11.54
N ASP A 236 -8.41 7.87 -11.60
CA ASP A 236 -9.35 8.90 -12.04
C ASP A 236 -9.87 8.61 -13.45
N MET A 237 -8.96 8.31 -14.38
CA MET A 237 -9.30 7.94 -15.75
C MET A 237 -10.15 6.66 -15.80
N TYR A 238 -9.77 5.60 -15.07
CA TYR A 238 -10.53 4.34 -15.09
C TYR A 238 -11.92 4.47 -14.49
N LEU A 239 -12.07 5.23 -13.40
CA LEU A 239 -13.35 5.51 -12.77
C LEU A 239 -14.20 6.37 -13.70
N SER A 240 -13.65 7.44 -14.27
CA SER A 240 -14.34 8.32 -15.22
C SER A 240 -14.82 7.58 -16.47
N ALA A 241 -13.96 6.75 -17.08
CA ALA A 241 -14.29 5.97 -18.27
C ALA A 241 -15.27 4.83 -17.98
N SER A 242 -15.21 4.22 -16.80
CA SER A 242 -16.17 3.21 -16.36
C SER A 242 -17.54 3.85 -16.12
N ARG A 243 -17.57 5.01 -15.45
CA ARG A 243 -18.77 5.80 -15.19
C ARG A 243 -19.46 6.21 -16.48
N GLY A 244 -18.73 6.86 -17.39
CA GLY A 244 -19.30 7.36 -18.65
C GLY A 244 -19.98 6.26 -19.47
N ARG A 245 -19.43 5.04 -19.45
CA ARG A 245 -20.05 3.87 -20.11
C ARG A 245 -21.33 3.35 -19.45
N ARG A 246 -21.50 3.57 -18.14
CA ARG A 246 -22.64 3.08 -17.36
C ARG A 246 -23.71 4.14 -17.12
N GLY A 247 -23.43 5.42 -17.42
CA GLY A 247 -24.37 6.52 -17.16
C GLY A 247 -24.66 6.76 -15.68
N VAL A 248 -23.75 6.35 -14.77
CA VAL A 248 -23.94 6.57 -13.32
C VAL A 248 -23.39 7.93 -12.88
N PRO A 249 -23.92 8.53 -11.79
CA PRO A 249 -23.37 9.77 -11.25
C PRO A 249 -21.91 9.62 -10.80
N ALA A 250 -21.22 10.76 -10.64
CA ALA A 250 -19.84 10.80 -10.14
C ALA A 250 -19.73 10.09 -8.79
N PRO A 251 -18.97 8.97 -8.70
CA PRO A 251 -18.89 8.23 -7.46
C PRO A 251 -18.17 9.09 -6.40
N PRO A 252 -18.54 9.01 -5.10
CA PRO A 252 -17.83 9.71 -4.02
C PRO A 252 -16.48 9.02 -3.71
N VAL A 253 -15.60 9.00 -4.71
CA VAL A 253 -14.23 8.47 -4.59
C VAL A 253 -13.29 9.62 -4.32
N TYR A 254 -12.52 9.47 -3.26
CA TYR A 254 -11.53 10.43 -2.81
C TYR A 254 -10.18 9.76 -2.78
N MET A 255 -9.19 10.42 -3.38
CA MET A 255 -7.86 9.87 -3.54
C MET A 255 -6.82 10.72 -2.83
N ALA A 256 -5.84 10.06 -2.25
CA ALA A 256 -4.67 10.71 -1.66
C ALA A 256 -3.44 9.81 -1.84
N THR A 257 -2.25 10.38 -1.70
CA THR A 257 -1.00 9.61 -1.76
C THR A 257 -0.69 8.94 -0.42
N ALA A 258 0.40 8.16 -0.35
CA ALA A 258 0.79 7.37 0.83
C ALA A 258 0.89 8.15 2.16
N GLY A 259 1.03 9.49 2.14
CA GLY A 259 0.99 10.32 3.35
C GLY A 259 -0.33 10.21 4.13
N ALA A 260 -1.43 9.92 3.44
CA ALA A 260 -2.75 9.71 4.05
C ALA A 260 -2.83 8.45 4.94
N LEU A 261 -1.89 7.51 4.80
CA LEU A 261 -1.85 6.33 5.68
C LEU A 261 -1.60 6.71 7.14
N SER A 262 -0.73 7.70 7.38
CA SER A 262 -0.35 8.11 8.74
C SER A 262 -1.33 9.11 9.33
N ARG A 263 -1.84 10.04 8.51
CA ARG A 263 -2.69 11.15 8.96
C ARG A 263 -3.89 11.35 8.02
N PRO A 264 -4.83 10.39 7.95
CA PRO A 264 -5.92 10.42 6.98
C PRO A 264 -6.83 11.65 7.15
N TRP A 265 -6.94 12.21 8.35
CA TRP A 265 -7.78 13.38 8.62
C TRP A 265 -7.15 14.72 8.27
N GLU A 266 -5.81 14.79 8.27
CA GLU A 266 -5.03 15.99 7.89
C GLU A 266 -4.71 16.01 6.40
N ALA A 267 -4.68 14.83 5.78
CA ALA A 267 -4.39 14.68 4.36
C ALA A 267 -5.41 15.43 3.50
N LEU A 268 -4.90 15.96 2.40
CA LEU A 268 -5.71 16.50 1.32
C LEU A 268 -6.21 15.34 0.45
N TRP A 269 -7.53 15.22 0.37
CA TRP A 269 -8.20 14.22 -0.45
C TRP A 269 -8.76 14.89 -1.69
N THR A 270 -8.37 14.40 -2.85
CA THR A 270 -8.84 14.90 -4.15
C THR A 270 -9.98 14.04 -4.63
N ARG A 271 -11.13 14.65 -4.91
CA ARG A 271 -12.28 13.94 -5.48
C ARG A 271 -11.98 13.58 -6.95
N VAL A 272 -12.39 12.38 -7.36
CA VAL A 272 -12.40 11.97 -8.78
C VAL A 272 -13.11 13.04 -9.63
N GLU A 273 -12.60 13.29 -10.85
CA GLU A 273 -12.95 14.41 -11.75
C GLU A 273 -12.42 15.79 -11.35
N GLY A 274 -11.52 15.88 -10.37
CA GLY A 274 -10.86 17.15 -10.01
C GLY A 274 -11.80 18.21 -9.43
N ARG A 275 -13.02 17.83 -9.01
CA ARG A 275 -14.05 18.74 -8.46
C ARG A 275 -13.80 19.15 -7.01
N GLY A 276 -12.54 19.38 -6.67
CA GLY A 276 -12.12 19.87 -5.36
C GLY A 276 -11.19 18.93 -4.60
N THR A 277 -10.32 19.55 -3.83
CA THR A 277 -9.43 18.92 -2.87
C THR A 277 -9.77 19.45 -1.49
N GLY A 278 -9.91 18.58 -0.50
CA GLY A 278 -10.29 18.99 0.85
C GLY A 278 -9.90 17.97 1.91
N ARG A 279 -9.99 18.39 3.18
CA ARG A 279 -9.81 17.49 4.32
C ARG A 279 -11.04 16.61 4.49
N LEU A 280 -10.84 15.38 4.94
CA LEU A 280 -11.90 14.38 5.07
C LEU A 280 -13.09 14.85 5.90
N TYR A 281 -12.85 15.48 7.05
CA TYR A 281 -13.94 15.93 7.94
C TYR A 281 -14.87 16.95 7.26
N ALA A 282 -14.31 17.85 6.45
CA ALA A 282 -15.07 18.85 5.72
C ALA A 282 -15.91 18.27 4.58
N THR A 283 -15.69 17.01 4.17
CA THR A 283 -16.45 16.35 3.10
C THR A 283 -17.53 15.40 3.62
N LEU A 284 -17.49 14.98 4.90
CA LEU A 284 -18.43 14.00 5.46
C LEU A 284 -19.90 14.44 5.38
N HIS A 285 -20.21 15.66 5.81
CA HIS A 285 -21.59 16.18 5.86
C HIS A 285 -22.26 16.35 4.48
N ARG A 286 -21.47 16.30 3.39
CA ARG A 286 -21.98 16.43 2.02
C ARG A 286 -22.36 15.10 1.39
N LEU A 287 -22.07 14.00 2.07
CA LEU A 287 -22.37 12.66 1.59
C LEU A 287 -23.73 12.24 2.14
N GLY A 288 -24.58 11.70 1.26
CA GLY A 288 -25.90 11.22 1.65
C GLY A 288 -25.81 10.11 2.70
N GLN A 289 -26.89 9.91 3.45
CA GLN A 289 -26.98 8.84 4.44
C GLN A 289 -26.92 7.48 3.73
N ALA A 290 -26.02 6.60 4.16
CA ALA A 290 -26.08 5.22 3.72
C ALA A 290 -27.23 4.50 4.43
N PRO A 291 -27.84 3.49 3.78
CA PRO A 291 -28.95 2.78 4.37
C PRO A 291 -28.50 2.01 5.62
N LEU A 292 -29.33 2.05 6.67
CA LEU A 292 -29.18 1.21 7.85
C LEU A 292 -29.22 -0.30 7.53
N SER A 293 -29.62 -0.69 6.31
CA SER A 293 -29.60 -2.07 5.84
C SER A 293 -28.26 -2.54 5.27
N LEU A 294 -27.21 -1.70 5.24
CA LEU A 294 -25.88 -2.14 4.79
C LEU A 294 -25.44 -3.40 5.59
N PRO A 295 -25.10 -4.52 4.93
CA PRO A 295 -24.67 -5.73 5.60
C PRO A 295 -23.31 -5.46 6.21
N LEU A 296 -23.28 -5.32 7.53
CA LEU A 296 -22.10 -5.01 8.30
C LEU A 296 -21.69 -6.26 9.08
N PRO A 297 -20.44 -6.76 8.92
CA PRO A 297 -20.03 -8.06 9.46
C PRO A 297 -20.33 -8.28 10.94
N PHE A 298 -20.32 -7.22 11.76
CA PHE A 298 -20.55 -7.32 13.20
C PHE A 298 -21.89 -6.75 13.68
N ARG A 299 -22.71 -6.13 12.83
CA ARG A 299 -23.91 -5.40 13.27
C ARG A 299 -24.95 -6.28 13.98
N GLN A 300 -25.06 -7.55 13.57
CA GLN A 300 -26.02 -8.50 14.14
C GLN A 300 -25.37 -9.53 15.09
N ALA A 301 -24.06 -9.41 15.31
CA ALA A 301 -23.31 -10.39 16.09
C ALA A 301 -23.58 -10.25 17.59
N ARG A 302 -23.76 -11.38 18.25
CA ARG A 302 -23.86 -11.46 19.72
C ARG A 302 -22.46 -11.49 20.33
N ALA A 303 -22.39 -11.39 21.67
CA ALA A 303 -21.13 -11.65 22.36
C ALA A 303 -20.74 -13.14 22.19
N PRO A 304 -19.55 -13.45 21.66
CA PRO A 304 -19.14 -14.84 21.45
C PRO A 304 -18.88 -15.55 22.77
N ALA A 305 -19.28 -16.82 22.85
CA ALA A 305 -18.86 -17.74 23.90
C ALA A 305 -17.43 -18.21 23.56
N LEU A 306 -16.44 -17.70 24.30
CA LEU A 306 -15.04 -17.99 24.02
C LEU A 306 -14.70 -19.46 24.36
N PRO A 307 -13.80 -20.10 23.58
CA PRO A 307 -13.39 -21.46 23.88
C PRO A 307 -12.74 -21.55 25.26
N PRO A 308 -12.85 -22.70 25.95
CA PRO A 308 -12.19 -22.89 27.24
C PRO A 308 -10.68 -22.68 27.10
N TRP A 309 -10.03 -22.34 28.21
CA TRP A 309 -8.58 -22.20 28.23
C TRP A 309 -7.94 -23.49 27.74
N THR A 310 -7.21 -23.38 26.63
CA THR A 310 -6.47 -24.50 26.06
C THR A 310 -5.00 -24.10 26.14
N PRO A 311 -4.16 -24.83 26.89
CA PRO A 311 -2.72 -24.59 26.87
C PRO A 311 -2.25 -24.67 25.42
N PRO A 312 -1.29 -23.83 24.99
CA PRO A 312 -0.75 -23.89 23.64
C PRO A 312 -0.20 -25.30 23.38
N GLY A 313 -0.92 -26.08 22.56
CA GLY A 313 -0.47 -27.39 22.12
C GLY A 313 0.70 -27.23 21.15
N SER A 314 1.73 -28.06 21.29
CA SER A 314 2.95 -28.07 20.46
C SER A 314 2.75 -28.45 18.98
N GLY A 315 1.50 -28.48 18.49
CA GLY A 315 1.12 -29.06 17.21
C GLY A 315 0.89 -28.09 16.05
N GLU A 316 0.71 -26.79 16.28
CA GLU A 316 0.64 -25.83 15.17
C GLU A 316 2.06 -25.57 14.66
N ARG A 317 2.41 -26.17 13.51
CA ARG A 317 3.62 -25.81 12.77
C ARG A 317 3.60 -24.32 12.50
N SER A 318 4.62 -23.60 12.98
CA SER A 318 4.84 -22.20 12.60
C SER A 318 4.82 -22.09 11.08
N PRO A 319 4.04 -21.16 10.51
CA PRO A 319 4.09 -20.92 9.07
C PRO A 319 5.53 -20.61 8.66
N THR A 320 5.92 -21.00 7.45
CA THR A 320 7.21 -20.59 6.88
C THR A 320 7.30 -19.08 6.93
N MET A 321 8.22 -18.60 7.78
CA MET A 321 8.42 -17.18 8.02
C MET A 321 8.67 -16.46 6.70
N PRO A 322 8.04 -15.30 6.46
CA PRO A 322 8.38 -14.50 5.31
C PRO A 322 9.87 -14.13 5.36
N PRO A 323 10.54 -13.96 4.20
CA PRO A 323 11.90 -13.44 4.17
C PRO A 323 11.94 -12.07 4.85
N GLY A 324 13.06 -11.76 5.53
CA GLY A 324 13.33 -10.43 6.13
C GLY A 324 13.31 -9.31 5.09
N ALA A 325 13.26 -8.04 5.53
CA ALA A 325 13.02 -6.92 4.63
C ALA A 325 14.18 -6.69 3.68
N GLY A 326 15.44 -6.81 4.14
CA GLY A 326 16.61 -6.79 3.24
C GLY A 326 16.47 -7.80 2.09
N ARG A 327 16.13 -9.04 2.42
CA ARG A 327 15.88 -10.10 1.44
C ARG A 327 14.67 -9.83 0.54
N ARG A 328 13.57 -9.29 1.08
CA ARG A 328 12.40 -8.87 0.29
C ARG A 328 12.76 -7.75 -0.68
N ARG A 329 13.53 -6.74 -0.25
CA ARG A 329 13.97 -5.62 -1.08
C ARG A 329 14.85 -6.11 -2.23
N VAL A 330 15.83 -6.97 -1.94
CA VAL A 330 16.70 -7.59 -2.95
C VAL A 330 15.90 -8.44 -3.94
N LEU A 331 15.01 -9.33 -3.47
CA LEU A 331 14.18 -10.14 -4.35
C LEU A 331 13.21 -9.27 -5.18
N ALA A 332 12.61 -8.25 -4.58
CA ALA A 332 11.74 -7.31 -5.31
C ALA A 332 12.52 -6.53 -6.39
N ALA A 333 13.73 -6.05 -6.07
CA ALA A 333 14.61 -5.40 -7.04
C ALA A 333 14.98 -6.37 -8.17
N LEU A 334 15.36 -7.61 -7.84
CA LEU A 334 15.71 -8.65 -8.82
C LEU A 334 14.54 -9.01 -9.75
N LEU A 335 13.31 -9.01 -9.25
CA LEU A 335 12.12 -9.23 -10.08
C LEU A 335 11.77 -8.06 -10.98
N ARG A 336 12.00 -6.83 -10.52
CA ARG A 336 11.74 -5.62 -11.32
C ARG A 336 12.85 -5.37 -12.34
N HIS A 337 14.09 -5.73 -11.99
CA HIS A 337 15.31 -5.40 -12.70
C HIS A 337 16.19 -6.65 -12.85
N PRO A 338 15.73 -7.67 -13.58
CA PRO A 338 16.52 -8.90 -13.73
C PRO A 338 17.82 -8.67 -14.52
N GLY A 339 18.81 -9.53 -14.36
CA GLY A 339 20.11 -9.35 -15.03
C GLY A 339 20.92 -8.17 -14.49
N SER A 340 20.60 -7.69 -13.29
CA SER A 340 21.38 -6.64 -12.62
C SER A 340 22.61 -7.23 -11.94
N THR A 341 23.71 -6.48 -11.87
CA THR A 341 24.86 -6.82 -11.03
C THR A 341 24.50 -6.70 -9.55
N ALA A 342 25.29 -7.28 -8.63
CA ALA A 342 25.05 -7.14 -7.20
C ALA A 342 25.02 -5.67 -6.74
N ALA A 343 25.90 -4.82 -7.28
CA ALA A 343 25.93 -3.39 -7.00
C ALA A 343 24.70 -2.64 -7.54
N GLU A 344 24.22 -3.01 -8.73
CA GLU A 344 22.97 -2.48 -9.29
C GLU A 344 21.77 -2.89 -8.42
N VAL A 345 21.67 -4.16 -8.03
CA VAL A 345 20.63 -4.65 -7.12
C VAL A 345 20.67 -3.90 -5.79
N ALA A 346 21.86 -3.67 -5.21
CA ALA A 346 22.00 -2.92 -3.97
C ALA A 346 21.45 -1.48 -4.10
N ALA A 347 21.82 -0.79 -5.19
CA ALA A 347 21.31 0.54 -5.48
C ALA A 347 19.78 0.53 -5.62
N LEU A 348 19.21 -0.43 -6.35
CA LEU A 348 17.77 -0.53 -6.60
C LEU A 348 16.97 -0.98 -5.36
N ALA A 349 17.58 -1.77 -4.48
CA ALA A 349 16.97 -2.32 -3.27
C ALA A 349 17.18 -1.46 -2.02
N ASP A 350 17.87 -0.32 -2.12
CA ASP A 350 18.14 0.57 -0.98
C ASP A 350 18.90 -0.15 0.15
N THR A 351 20.03 -0.76 -0.22
CA THR A 351 20.91 -1.55 0.65
C THR A 351 22.37 -1.38 0.21
N THR A 352 23.31 -1.91 0.97
CA THR A 352 24.73 -1.88 0.61
C THR A 352 25.08 -3.01 -0.36
N PRO A 353 26.12 -2.86 -1.19
CA PRO A 353 26.60 -3.92 -2.08
C PRO A 353 26.91 -5.23 -1.33
N GLU A 354 27.49 -5.14 -0.12
CA GLU A 354 27.87 -6.30 0.69
C GLU A 354 26.64 -7.04 1.22
N GLU A 355 25.62 -6.31 1.69
CA GLU A 355 24.37 -6.91 2.14
C GLU A 355 23.62 -7.55 0.96
N ALA A 356 23.52 -6.86 -0.19
CA ALA A 356 22.91 -7.42 -1.39
C ALA A 356 23.63 -8.69 -1.87
N GLY A 357 24.97 -8.69 -1.89
CA GLY A 357 25.78 -9.86 -2.25
C GLY A 357 25.50 -11.05 -1.35
N ARG A 358 25.56 -10.88 -0.01
CA ARG A 358 25.24 -11.94 0.95
C ARG A 358 23.84 -12.51 0.75
N VAL A 359 22.86 -11.64 0.48
CA VAL A 359 21.47 -12.06 0.25
C VAL A 359 21.33 -12.83 -1.07
N LEU A 360 21.97 -12.37 -2.14
CA LEU A 360 21.95 -13.02 -3.46
C LEU A 360 22.60 -14.40 -3.41
N GLU A 361 23.76 -14.54 -2.78
CA GLU A 361 24.45 -15.81 -2.56
C GLU A 361 23.59 -16.79 -1.73
N ALA A 362 22.92 -16.30 -0.68
CA ALA A 362 21.98 -17.10 0.10
C ALA A 362 20.78 -17.56 -0.77
N MET A 363 20.23 -16.65 -1.59
CA MET A 363 19.15 -16.98 -2.52
C MET A 363 19.58 -17.97 -3.60
N GLU A 364 20.84 -17.95 -4.04
CA GLU A 364 21.37 -18.94 -4.98
C GLU A 364 21.44 -20.33 -4.38
N ARG A 365 22.00 -20.45 -3.17
CA ARG A 365 22.06 -21.72 -2.43
C ARG A 365 20.66 -22.32 -2.18
N GLU A 366 19.65 -21.46 -2.05
CA GLU A 366 18.25 -21.86 -1.91
C GLU A 366 17.52 -22.08 -3.25
N GLY A 367 18.20 -21.93 -4.39
CA GLY A 367 17.61 -22.12 -5.72
C GLY A 367 16.62 -21.02 -6.13
N LEU A 368 16.63 -19.86 -5.48
CA LEU A 368 15.73 -18.73 -5.74
C LEU A 368 16.31 -17.68 -6.69
N ALA A 369 17.64 -17.59 -6.75
CA ALA A 369 18.36 -16.77 -7.72
C ALA A 369 19.44 -17.61 -8.39
N ARG A 370 20.02 -17.07 -9.46
CA ARG A 370 21.24 -17.60 -10.07
C ARG A 370 22.05 -16.45 -10.64
N GLU A 371 23.36 -16.60 -10.61
CA GLU A 371 24.29 -15.71 -11.30
C GLU A 371 24.61 -16.24 -12.70
N VAL A 372 24.67 -15.33 -13.68
CA VAL A 372 25.15 -15.59 -15.04
C VAL A 372 26.03 -14.40 -15.43
N GLU A 373 27.33 -14.63 -15.62
CA GLU A 373 28.29 -13.61 -16.05
C GLU A 373 28.28 -12.33 -15.18
N GLY A 374 28.32 -12.47 -13.84
CA GLY A 374 28.30 -11.31 -12.93
C GLY A 374 26.92 -10.69 -12.73
N ARG A 375 25.87 -11.25 -13.34
CA ARG A 375 24.50 -10.71 -13.35
C ARG A 375 23.51 -11.68 -12.75
N TRP A 376 22.63 -11.15 -11.93
CA TRP A 376 21.70 -11.93 -11.13
C TRP A 376 20.31 -11.99 -11.76
N THR A 377 19.68 -13.16 -11.70
CA THR A 377 18.26 -13.34 -12.06
C THR A 377 17.55 -14.23 -11.06
N ALA A 378 16.26 -13.97 -10.83
CA ALA A 378 15.42 -14.91 -10.09
C ALA A 378 15.21 -16.20 -10.90
N THR A 379 15.20 -17.35 -10.23
CA THR A 379 14.78 -18.63 -10.82
C THR A 379 13.25 -18.69 -10.95
N GLY A 380 12.70 -19.79 -11.46
CA GLY A 380 11.24 -19.98 -11.45
C GLY A 380 10.64 -19.99 -10.04
N GLU A 381 11.38 -20.48 -9.05
CA GLU A 381 10.97 -20.46 -7.63
C GLU A 381 11.07 -19.07 -7.03
N GLY A 382 12.18 -18.36 -7.26
CA GLY A 382 12.32 -16.97 -6.84
C GLY A 382 11.25 -16.07 -7.45
N GLU A 383 10.90 -16.30 -8.72
CA GLU A 383 9.82 -15.58 -9.40
C GLU A 383 8.46 -15.86 -8.77
N ARG A 384 8.11 -17.12 -8.48
CA ARG A 384 6.86 -17.45 -7.76
C ARG A 384 6.82 -16.79 -6.38
N LEU A 385 7.93 -16.87 -5.64
CA LEU A 385 8.06 -16.31 -4.30
C LEU A 385 7.91 -14.79 -4.32
N GLY A 386 8.68 -14.10 -5.16
CA GLY A 386 8.65 -12.65 -5.21
C GLY A 386 7.36 -12.09 -5.81
N ARG A 387 6.71 -12.78 -6.76
CA ARG A 387 5.35 -12.39 -7.22
C ARG A 387 4.34 -12.46 -6.08
N ARG A 388 4.40 -13.49 -5.23
CA ARG A 388 3.56 -13.58 -4.04
C ARG A 388 3.81 -12.41 -3.08
N LEU A 389 5.09 -12.06 -2.85
CA LEU A 389 5.48 -10.93 -2.00
C LEU A 389 5.00 -9.57 -2.54
N LEU A 390 5.02 -9.40 -3.87
CA LEU A 390 4.56 -8.18 -4.54
C LEU A 390 3.04 -8.15 -4.77
N GLY A 391 2.32 -9.23 -4.43
CA GLY A 391 0.89 -9.36 -4.74
C GLY A 391 0.57 -9.43 -6.24
N ILE A 392 1.54 -9.87 -7.04
CA ILE A 392 1.40 -10.05 -8.49
C ILE A 392 0.85 -11.46 -8.75
N PRO A 393 -0.17 -11.63 -9.62
CA PRO A 393 -0.68 -12.95 -9.97
C PRO A 393 0.41 -13.87 -10.55
N ILE A 394 0.42 -15.14 -10.12
CA ILE A 394 1.41 -16.14 -10.58
C ILE A 394 1.39 -16.30 -12.10
N GLY A 395 0.23 -16.15 -12.75
CA GLY A 395 0.07 -16.23 -14.20
C GLY A 395 0.42 -14.96 -15.00
N ALA A 396 0.92 -13.89 -14.37
CA ALA A 396 1.35 -12.70 -15.12
C ALA A 396 2.46 -13.08 -16.13
N LYS A 397 2.45 -12.51 -17.35
CA LYS A 397 3.52 -12.79 -18.31
C LYS A 397 4.88 -12.43 -17.71
N ARG A 398 5.90 -13.26 -17.95
CA ARG A 398 7.29 -12.98 -17.56
C ARG A 398 7.70 -11.60 -18.07
N VAL A 399 8.38 -10.84 -17.22
CA VAL A 399 8.85 -9.48 -17.52
C VAL A 399 10.17 -9.50 -18.30
N PHE A 400 10.79 -10.67 -18.49
CA PHE A 400 12.03 -10.78 -19.24
C PHE A 400 11.85 -10.31 -20.69
N PRO A 401 12.77 -9.46 -21.18
CA PRO A 401 12.77 -9.02 -22.58
C PRO A 401 13.05 -10.20 -23.51
N ALA A 402 12.67 -10.04 -24.78
CA ALA A 402 13.27 -10.86 -25.82
C ALA A 402 14.80 -10.58 -25.88
N PRO A 403 15.64 -11.56 -26.26
CA PRO A 403 17.09 -11.40 -26.26
C PRO A 403 17.61 -10.16 -27.01
N SER A 404 16.95 -9.77 -28.10
CA SER A 404 17.28 -8.56 -28.88
C SER A 404 17.13 -7.25 -28.12
N PHE A 405 16.33 -7.22 -27.04
CA PHE A 405 16.14 -6.06 -26.18
C PHE A 405 17.01 -6.10 -24.92
N LEU A 406 17.78 -7.18 -24.70
CA LEU A 406 18.58 -7.33 -23.49
C LEU A 406 19.63 -6.22 -23.33
N PRO A 407 20.46 -5.87 -24.34
CA PRO A 407 21.47 -4.82 -24.15
C PRO A 407 20.87 -3.46 -23.78
N HIS A 408 19.76 -3.08 -24.44
CA HIS A 408 19.03 -1.86 -24.12
C HIS A 408 18.53 -1.83 -22.68
N GLN A 409 18.01 -2.96 -22.17
CA GLN A 409 17.56 -3.02 -20.78
C GLN A 409 18.71 -3.04 -19.77
N LEU A 410 19.85 -3.64 -20.10
CA LEU A 410 21.02 -3.60 -19.22
C LEU A 410 21.57 -2.18 -19.08
N GLU A 411 21.68 -1.44 -20.18
CA GLU A 411 22.05 -0.03 -20.19
C GLU A 411 21.08 0.82 -19.34
N LEU A 412 19.77 0.60 -19.53
CA LEU A 412 18.71 1.26 -18.77
C LEU A 412 18.80 0.97 -17.26
N ARG A 413 19.06 -0.29 -16.87
CA ARG A 413 19.22 -0.70 -15.47
C ARG A 413 20.43 -0.07 -14.82
N ALA A 414 21.56 -0.07 -15.54
CA ALA A 414 22.78 0.59 -15.08
C ALA A 414 22.53 2.08 -14.84
N PHE A 415 21.80 2.75 -15.73
CA PHE A 415 21.39 4.14 -15.53
C PHE A 415 20.50 4.33 -14.29
N LEU A 416 19.44 3.52 -14.12
CA LEU A 416 18.53 3.64 -12.97
C LEU A 416 19.26 3.38 -11.64
N ALA A 417 20.15 2.40 -11.60
CA ALA A 417 20.99 2.12 -10.43
C ALA A 417 21.95 3.28 -10.13
N ARG A 418 22.60 3.84 -11.17
CA ARG A 418 23.45 5.03 -11.04
C ARG A 418 22.67 6.23 -10.51
N LEU A 419 21.51 6.52 -11.10
CA LEU A 419 20.61 7.59 -10.65
C LEU A 419 20.22 7.38 -9.17
N ALA A 420 19.84 6.17 -8.78
CA ALA A 420 19.48 5.87 -7.40
C ALA A 420 20.61 6.16 -6.41
N ARG A 421 21.83 5.74 -6.75
CA ARG A 421 23.03 5.97 -5.95
C ARG A 421 23.37 7.46 -5.85
N GLU A 422 23.36 8.17 -6.96
CA GLU A 422 23.68 9.61 -6.99
C GLU A 422 22.62 10.44 -6.23
N VAL A 423 21.33 10.09 -6.33
CA VAL A 423 20.25 10.72 -5.56
C VAL A 423 20.48 10.55 -4.06
N ARG A 424 20.89 9.36 -3.60
CA ARG A 424 21.21 9.14 -2.19
C ARG A 424 22.48 9.87 -1.75
N ALA A 425 23.49 9.93 -2.61
CA ALA A 425 24.74 10.61 -2.31
C ALA A 425 24.55 12.11 -2.02
N VAL A 426 23.51 12.73 -2.60
CA VAL A 426 23.12 14.12 -2.32
C VAL A 426 22.03 14.24 -1.23
N GLY A 427 21.87 13.22 -0.38
CA GLY A 427 20.88 13.22 0.71
C GLY A 427 19.42 13.06 0.26
N GLY A 428 19.20 12.75 -1.02
CA GLY A 428 17.88 12.48 -1.57
C GLY A 428 17.39 11.06 -1.29
N ARG A 429 16.15 10.80 -1.69
CA ARG A 429 15.49 9.48 -1.59
C ARG A 429 14.83 9.08 -2.89
N VAL A 430 15.05 7.85 -3.31
CA VAL A 430 14.29 7.25 -4.41
C VAL A 430 12.92 6.80 -3.91
N ALA A 431 11.86 7.37 -4.47
CA ALA A 431 10.49 6.97 -4.16
C ALA A 431 10.00 5.85 -5.09
N ALA A 432 10.41 5.87 -6.37
CA ALA A 432 10.07 4.83 -7.34
C ALA A 432 11.11 4.76 -8.47
N LEU A 433 11.39 3.55 -8.94
CA LEU A 433 12.09 3.25 -10.20
C LEU A 433 11.30 2.16 -10.92
N ARG A 434 11.07 2.34 -12.22
CA ARG A 434 10.26 1.42 -13.03
C ARG A 434 10.84 1.32 -14.43
N GLU A 435 10.78 0.13 -15.00
CA GLU A 435 11.07 -0.14 -16.41
C GLU A 435 9.78 -0.51 -17.16
N ALA A 436 9.81 -0.44 -18.48
CA ALA A 436 8.75 -1.00 -19.31
C ALA A 436 8.52 -2.50 -19.00
N PRO A 437 7.26 -2.97 -18.97
CA PRO A 437 6.02 -2.26 -19.32
C PRO A 437 5.35 -1.54 -18.14
N LEU A 438 5.96 -1.51 -16.94
CA LEU A 438 5.37 -0.89 -15.74
C LEU A 438 5.30 0.64 -15.84
N THR A 439 6.05 1.22 -16.77
CA THR A 439 6.05 2.63 -17.16
C THR A 439 4.87 3.01 -18.05
N ALA A 440 4.01 2.07 -18.45
CA ALA A 440 2.86 2.39 -19.28
C ALA A 440 1.98 3.48 -18.63
N ARG A 441 1.68 4.52 -19.40
CA ARG A 441 0.74 5.59 -19.07
C ARG A 441 -0.44 5.47 -20.02
N GLU A 442 -1.64 5.40 -19.47
CA GLU A 442 -2.86 5.49 -20.25
C GLU A 442 -3.48 6.86 -19.98
N PHE A 443 -3.93 7.54 -21.04
CA PHE A 443 -4.52 8.87 -20.93
C PHE A 443 -5.63 9.04 -21.96
N ALA A 444 -6.60 9.90 -21.65
CA ALA A 444 -7.69 10.23 -22.55
C ALA A 444 -7.30 11.40 -23.47
N GLU A 445 -7.44 11.20 -24.78
CA GLU A 445 -7.22 12.19 -25.84
C GLU A 445 -8.28 11.98 -26.93
N ASP A 446 -9.02 13.03 -27.27
CA ASP A 446 -10.09 13.02 -28.30
C ASP A 446 -11.10 11.87 -28.14
N GLY A 447 -11.53 11.63 -26.89
CA GLY A 447 -12.48 10.55 -26.55
C GLY A 447 -11.90 9.13 -26.63
N ARG A 448 -10.60 8.98 -26.91
CA ARG A 448 -9.92 7.67 -26.97
C ARG A 448 -8.92 7.54 -25.83
N VAL A 449 -8.76 6.30 -25.33
CA VAL A 449 -7.67 5.98 -24.41
C VAL A 449 -6.42 5.71 -25.25
N ARG A 450 -5.43 6.57 -25.12
CA ARG A 450 -4.09 6.41 -25.69
C ARG A 450 -3.18 5.77 -24.66
N ARG A 451 -2.09 5.17 -25.15
CA ARG A 451 -1.07 4.53 -24.33
C ARG A 451 0.30 5.05 -24.72
N LEU A 452 1.05 5.52 -23.73
CA LEU A 452 2.45 5.91 -23.81
C LEU A 452 3.26 4.90 -22.97
N VAL A 453 4.42 4.47 -23.44
CA VAL A 453 5.28 3.55 -22.69
C VAL A 453 6.71 4.07 -22.78
N PRO A 454 7.13 4.91 -21.81
CA PRO A 454 8.53 5.29 -21.64
C PRO A 454 9.39 4.05 -21.36
N ASP A 455 10.68 4.09 -21.68
CA ASP A 455 11.58 2.98 -21.39
C ASP A 455 11.74 2.78 -19.87
N ALA A 456 11.90 3.89 -19.13
CA ALA A 456 11.86 3.92 -17.67
C ALA A 456 11.07 5.12 -17.11
N SER A 457 10.77 5.07 -15.82
CA SER A 457 10.28 6.22 -15.07
C SER A 457 10.83 6.19 -13.66
N ALA A 458 11.05 7.37 -13.07
CA ALA A 458 11.52 7.51 -11.71
C ALA A 458 10.71 8.57 -10.94
N ALA A 459 10.65 8.42 -9.63
CA ALA A 459 10.23 9.47 -8.72
C ALA A 459 11.28 9.57 -7.61
N VAL A 460 11.83 10.76 -7.42
CA VAL A 460 12.91 11.02 -6.46
C VAL A 460 12.51 12.19 -5.56
N VAL A 461 13.04 12.22 -4.33
CA VAL A 461 12.85 13.31 -3.38
C VAL A 461 14.19 13.93 -3.08
N ILE A 462 14.38 15.20 -3.38
CA ILE A 462 15.62 15.95 -3.16
C ILE A 462 15.23 17.32 -2.62
N GLY A 463 15.91 17.77 -1.56
CA GLY A 463 15.54 19.03 -0.88
C GLY A 463 14.07 19.05 -0.41
N GLY A 464 13.54 17.88 0.02
CA GLY A 464 12.13 17.73 0.41
C GLY A 464 11.11 17.77 -0.73
N ARG A 465 11.54 18.00 -1.98
CA ARG A 465 10.66 18.13 -3.15
C ARG A 465 10.67 16.85 -3.97
N MET A 466 9.48 16.41 -4.39
CA MET A 466 9.34 15.24 -5.25
C MET A 466 9.49 15.65 -6.72
N VAL A 467 10.40 14.98 -7.44
CA VAL A 467 10.60 15.15 -8.88
C VAL A 467 10.24 13.85 -9.58
N HIS A 468 9.43 13.96 -10.62
CA HIS A 468 9.02 12.83 -11.46
C HIS A 468 9.75 12.87 -12.79
N LEU A 469 10.22 11.72 -13.25
CA LEU A 469 11.02 11.57 -14.46
C LEU A 469 10.40 10.48 -15.35
N LEU A 470 10.32 10.74 -16.65
CA LEU A 470 10.11 9.74 -17.69
C LEU A 470 11.39 9.66 -18.52
N LEU A 471 11.83 8.46 -18.87
CA LEU A 471 13.10 8.25 -19.57
C LEU A 471 12.87 7.51 -20.88
N GLU A 472 13.50 8.02 -21.92
CA GLU A 472 13.67 7.36 -23.21
C GLU A 472 15.16 7.17 -23.50
N TRP A 473 15.55 5.97 -23.90
CA TRP A 473 16.94 5.58 -24.13
C TRP A 473 17.15 5.17 -25.60
N ASP A 474 17.68 6.08 -26.42
CA ASP A 474 17.96 5.79 -27.83
C ASP A 474 19.31 5.08 -27.98
N ARG A 475 19.31 3.98 -28.73
CA ARG A 475 20.54 3.32 -29.22
C ARG A 475 20.82 3.62 -30.69
N GLY A 476 20.22 4.70 -31.21
CA GLY A 476 20.28 5.08 -32.63
C GLY A 476 19.36 4.25 -33.53
N THR A 477 18.41 3.51 -32.96
CA THR A 477 17.52 2.60 -33.72
C THR A 477 16.18 3.23 -34.07
N ALA A 478 15.80 4.34 -33.42
CA ALA A 478 14.63 5.08 -33.81
C ALA A 478 14.94 5.96 -35.04
N GLY A 479 14.05 6.06 -36.01
CA GLY A 479 14.13 7.13 -37.03
C GLY A 479 13.48 8.43 -36.53
N ASP A 480 13.69 9.54 -37.23
CA ASP A 480 13.12 10.84 -36.85
C ASP A 480 11.59 10.82 -36.83
N GLY A 481 10.96 10.12 -37.77
CA GLY A 481 9.50 9.92 -37.78
C GLY A 481 8.99 9.21 -36.51
N ARG A 482 9.75 8.23 -35.99
CA ARG A 482 9.41 7.52 -34.75
C ARG A 482 9.55 8.43 -33.53
N TRP A 483 10.56 9.29 -33.48
CA TRP A 483 10.71 10.28 -32.42
C TRP A 483 9.59 11.30 -32.41
N ARG A 484 9.24 11.85 -33.58
CA ARG A 484 8.09 12.77 -33.71
C ARG A 484 6.80 12.11 -33.21
N GLN A 485 6.60 10.83 -33.52
CA GLN A 485 5.45 10.08 -33.01
C GLN A 485 5.50 9.91 -31.48
N LYS A 486 6.65 9.54 -30.90
CA LYS A 486 6.81 9.45 -29.43
C LYS A 486 6.50 10.81 -28.77
N LEU A 487 7.09 11.88 -29.27
CA LEU A 487 6.91 13.24 -28.76
C LEU A 487 5.45 13.71 -28.83
N ARG A 488 4.71 13.40 -29.91
CA ARG A 488 3.26 13.66 -29.96
C ARG A 488 2.50 12.91 -28.87
N GLY A 489 2.89 11.68 -28.56
CA GLY A 489 2.34 10.92 -27.43
C GLY A 489 2.58 11.62 -26.08
N TYR A 490 3.78 12.17 -25.87
CA TYR A 490 4.09 12.98 -24.69
C TYR A 490 3.29 14.29 -24.64
N VAL A 491 3.09 14.98 -25.76
CA VAL A 491 2.22 16.17 -25.83
C VAL A 491 0.80 15.82 -25.39
N GLY A 492 0.22 14.73 -25.90
CA GLY A 492 -1.10 14.27 -25.49
C GLY A 492 -1.18 13.96 -24.00
N TYR A 493 -0.15 13.28 -23.46
CA TYR A 493 -0.04 12.98 -22.04
C TYR A 493 0.07 14.24 -21.16
N TYR A 494 0.91 15.21 -21.53
CA TYR A 494 1.04 16.46 -20.79
C TYR A 494 -0.22 17.32 -20.83
N ARG A 495 -0.91 17.38 -21.98
CA ARG A 495 -2.23 18.04 -22.06
C ARG A 495 -3.26 17.38 -21.14
N HIS A 496 -3.23 16.06 -21.04
CA HIS A 496 -4.06 15.32 -20.10
C HIS A 496 -3.78 15.77 -18.66
N LEU A 497 -2.52 15.82 -18.23
CA LEU A 497 -2.16 16.27 -16.88
C LEU A 497 -2.59 17.72 -16.58
N LEU A 498 -2.44 18.65 -17.54
CA LEU A 498 -2.92 20.03 -17.39
C LEU A 498 -4.43 20.09 -17.19
N ARG A 499 -5.19 19.37 -18.03
CA ARG A 499 -6.66 19.42 -18.03
C ARG A 499 -7.27 18.94 -16.73
N TYR A 500 -6.66 17.95 -16.09
CA TYR A 500 -7.17 17.38 -14.84
C TYR A 500 -6.55 18.02 -13.58
N GLY A 501 -5.92 19.19 -13.73
CA GLY A 501 -5.59 20.07 -12.60
C GLY A 501 -4.51 19.53 -11.66
N ARG A 502 -3.53 18.79 -12.20
CA ARG A 502 -2.43 18.23 -11.38
C ARG A 502 -1.06 18.82 -11.74
N PRO A 503 -0.89 20.16 -11.69
CA PRO A 503 0.36 20.81 -12.07
C PRO A 503 1.56 20.39 -11.21
N LEU A 504 1.34 19.89 -9.98
CA LEU A 504 2.39 19.39 -9.09
C LEU A 504 3.02 18.05 -9.55
N TYR A 505 2.42 17.37 -10.53
CA TYR A 505 2.92 16.13 -11.12
C TYR A 505 3.27 16.37 -12.59
N TRP A 506 4.24 17.23 -12.86
CA TRP A 506 4.74 17.48 -14.22
C TRP A 506 6.05 16.75 -14.43
N PRO A 507 6.06 15.52 -14.99
CA PRO A 507 7.30 14.75 -15.03
C PRO A 507 8.23 15.25 -16.13
N LEU A 508 9.52 15.37 -15.81
CA LEU A 508 10.55 15.68 -16.80
C LEU A 508 10.74 14.50 -17.75
N LEU A 509 10.71 14.77 -19.06
CA LEU A 509 11.09 13.82 -20.09
C LEU A 509 12.61 13.90 -20.30
N LEU A 510 13.29 12.84 -19.90
CA LEU A 510 14.71 12.64 -20.11
C LEU A 510 14.92 11.81 -21.37
N VAL A 511 15.79 12.26 -22.26
CA VAL A 511 16.19 11.50 -23.44
C VAL A 511 17.70 11.33 -23.46
N VAL A 512 18.14 10.07 -23.46
CA VAL A 512 19.56 9.72 -23.61
C VAL A 512 19.78 9.25 -25.05
N ALA A 513 20.60 10.00 -25.79
CA ALA A 513 21.00 9.69 -27.16
C ALA A 513 22.34 8.92 -27.19
N PRO A 514 22.65 8.16 -28.24
CA PRO A 514 23.94 7.50 -28.38
C PRO A 514 25.11 8.49 -28.52
N ASP A 515 24.90 9.59 -29.23
CA ASP A 515 25.91 10.59 -29.53
C ASP A 515 25.31 12.02 -29.63
N GLY A 516 26.18 13.02 -29.77
CA GLY A 516 25.78 14.43 -29.85
C GLY A 516 24.93 14.77 -31.08
N THR A 517 25.28 14.23 -32.25
CA THR A 517 24.53 14.44 -33.50
C THR A 517 23.09 13.96 -33.34
N ARG A 518 22.91 12.80 -32.71
CA ARG A 518 21.61 12.22 -32.46
C ARG A 518 20.82 12.98 -31.39
N GLU A 519 21.51 13.44 -30.34
CA GLU A 519 20.93 14.31 -29.31
C GLU A 519 20.34 15.60 -29.92
N GLU A 520 21.06 16.24 -30.85
CA GLU A 520 20.59 17.41 -31.59
C GLU A 520 19.38 17.12 -32.47
N ALA A 521 19.39 16.01 -33.20
CA ALA A 521 18.25 15.62 -34.02
C ALA A 521 16.97 15.42 -33.18
N ILE A 522 17.09 14.79 -32.02
CA ILE A 522 15.99 14.61 -31.07
C ILE A 522 15.52 15.95 -30.51
N ALA A 523 16.43 16.83 -30.10
CA ALA A 523 16.08 18.15 -29.59
C ALA A 523 15.35 19.00 -30.64
N ARG A 524 15.82 18.99 -31.90
CA ARG A 524 15.11 19.65 -33.02
C ARG A 524 13.70 19.08 -33.20
N ALA A 525 13.56 17.75 -33.21
CA ALA A 525 12.24 17.12 -33.31
C ALA A 525 11.30 17.50 -32.15
N ALA A 526 11.84 17.67 -30.94
CA ALA A 526 11.07 18.15 -29.79
C ALA A 526 10.61 19.61 -29.97
N THR A 527 11.50 20.52 -30.39
CA THR A 527 11.16 21.91 -30.70
C THR A 527 10.06 22.03 -31.77
N GLU A 528 10.08 21.15 -32.77
CA GLU A 528 9.10 21.18 -33.86
C GLU A 528 7.73 20.59 -33.47
N VAL A 529 7.68 19.64 -32.53
CA VAL A 529 6.45 18.90 -32.19
C VAL A 529 5.78 19.44 -30.93
N MET A 530 6.56 19.88 -29.94
CA MET A 530 6.05 20.22 -28.62
C MET A 530 5.70 21.71 -28.53
N PRO A 531 4.57 22.07 -27.90
CA PRO A 531 4.26 23.47 -27.61
C PRO A 531 5.37 24.12 -26.78
N GLY A 532 5.66 25.41 -27.01
CA GLY A 532 6.74 26.13 -26.34
C GLY A 532 6.71 26.02 -24.80
N GLY A 533 5.52 26.11 -24.19
CA GLY A 533 5.36 25.96 -22.73
C GLY A 533 5.65 24.55 -22.17
N MET A 534 5.86 23.55 -23.03
CA MET A 534 6.22 22.19 -22.63
C MET A 534 7.70 21.86 -22.88
N LEU A 535 8.43 22.67 -23.65
CA LEU A 535 9.85 22.43 -23.94
C LEU A 535 10.74 22.39 -22.69
N PRO A 536 10.54 23.23 -21.64
CA PRO A 536 11.31 23.14 -20.40
C PRO A 536 11.21 21.80 -19.66
N ALA A 537 10.19 21.01 -19.99
CA ALA A 537 9.98 19.67 -19.45
C ALA A 537 10.90 18.61 -20.08
N VAL A 538 11.56 18.93 -21.19
CA VAL A 538 12.36 17.98 -21.96
C VAL A 538 13.84 18.27 -21.78
N ARG A 539 14.56 17.25 -21.33
CA ARG A 539 16.01 17.29 -21.14
C ARG A 539 16.65 16.22 -22.01
N THR A 540 17.63 16.61 -22.83
CA THR A 540 18.42 15.68 -23.63
C THR A 540 19.82 15.53 -23.07
N THR A 541 20.42 14.36 -23.26
CA THR A 541 21.86 14.13 -23.06
C THR A 541 22.33 13.07 -24.06
N ASN A 542 23.64 12.81 -24.09
CA ASN A 542 24.22 11.68 -24.80
C ASN A 542 25.03 10.79 -23.86
N MET A 543 25.30 9.55 -24.30
CA MET A 543 25.99 8.55 -23.48
C MET A 543 27.36 9.03 -22.97
N LEU A 544 28.18 9.66 -23.82
CA LEU A 544 29.51 10.15 -23.45
C LEU A 544 29.46 11.21 -22.33
N ALA A 545 28.54 12.18 -22.44
CA ALA A 545 28.35 13.20 -21.41
C ALA A 545 27.89 12.57 -20.09
N LEU A 546 26.94 11.63 -20.19
CA LEU A 546 26.37 10.94 -19.03
C LEU A 546 27.39 10.05 -18.31
N GLU A 547 28.23 9.33 -19.05
CA GLU A 547 29.31 8.50 -18.51
C GLU A 547 30.30 9.35 -17.72
N SER A 548 30.76 10.45 -18.31
CA SER A 548 31.80 11.31 -17.74
C SER A 548 31.39 12.08 -16.49
N ARG A 549 30.13 12.53 -16.37
CA ARG A 549 29.71 13.42 -15.26
C ARG A 549 28.56 12.90 -14.40
N GLY A 550 27.92 11.81 -14.79
CA GLY A 550 26.82 11.22 -14.01
C GLY A 550 25.43 11.72 -14.35
N ALA A 551 24.45 11.00 -13.78
CA ALA A 551 23.03 11.22 -14.02
C ALA A 551 22.52 12.52 -13.36
N LEU A 552 23.14 12.96 -12.27
CA LEU A 552 22.86 14.26 -11.63
C LEU A 552 23.82 15.37 -12.07
N GLY A 553 24.85 15.03 -12.85
CA GLY A 553 25.86 15.98 -13.32
C GLY A 553 25.31 17.03 -14.29
N GLN A 554 26.14 18.03 -14.61
CA GLN A 554 25.84 19.07 -15.59
C GLN A 554 25.94 18.54 -17.04
N VAL A 555 25.04 17.62 -17.39
CA VAL A 555 24.98 16.92 -18.68
C VAL A 555 23.68 17.16 -19.42
N TRP A 556 22.66 17.69 -18.75
CA TRP A 556 21.31 17.77 -19.31
C TRP A 556 21.10 19.08 -20.03
N ARG A 557 20.83 19.03 -21.34
CA ARG A 557 20.44 20.18 -22.14
C ARG A 557 18.92 20.35 -22.11
N GLU A 558 18.45 21.55 -21.77
CA GLU A 558 17.05 21.93 -21.97
C GLU A 558 16.73 22.02 -23.46
N VAL A 559 15.64 21.44 -23.93
CA VAL A 559 15.20 21.70 -25.30
C VAL A 559 14.78 23.17 -25.41
N GLY A 560 15.41 23.92 -26.32
CA GLY A 560 15.23 25.36 -26.46
C GLY A 560 16.24 26.21 -25.68
N GLY A 561 17.09 25.59 -24.84
CA GLY A 561 18.18 26.25 -24.13
C GLY A 561 19.56 25.91 -24.70
N GLU A 562 20.52 26.83 -24.57
CA GLU A 562 21.90 26.63 -25.07
C GLU A 562 22.81 25.90 -24.06
N ARG A 563 22.52 26.01 -22.77
CA ARG A 563 23.41 25.51 -21.70
C ARG A 563 22.98 24.13 -21.18
N ARG A 564 23.98 23.29 -20.89
CA ARG A 564 23.78 22.09 -20.08
C ARG A 564 23.73 22.47 -18.60
N GLY A 565 22.78 21.91 -17.87
CA GLY A 565 22.63 22.07 -16.43
C GLY A 565 22.58 20.72 -15.71
N GLY A 566 22.52 20.78 -14.38
CA GLY A 566 22.16 19.61 -13.58
C GLY A 566 20.75 19.15 -13.90
N LEU A 567 20.43 17.89 -13.58
CA LEU A 567 19.13 17.28 -13.87
C LEU A 567 17.94 18.11 -13.33
N PHE A 568 18.14 18.79 -12.21
CA PHE A 568 17.13 19.58 -11.52
C PHE A 568 17.33 21.10 -11.63
N ALA A 569 18.29 21.55 -12.45
CA ALA A 569 18.53 22.97 -12.65
C ALA A 569 17.27 23.65 -13.22
N GLY A 570 16.89 24.80 -12.64
CA GLY A 570 15.71 25.56 -13.05
C GLY A 570 14.37 24.99 -12.63
N LEU A 571 14.32 23.84 -11.92
CA LEU A 571 13.07 23.34 -11.33
C LEU A 571 12.62 24.15 -10.12
N TRP A 572 13.53 24.93 -9.54
CA TRP A 572 13.33 25.65 -8.31
C TRP A 572 13.69 27.13 -8.54
N PRO A 573 12.83 28.08 -8.15
CA PRO A 573 13.21 29.49 -8.16
C PRO A 573 14.44 29.65 -7.26
N ASP A 574 15.45 30.40 -7.73
CA ASP A 574 16.78 30.57 -7.11
C ASP A 574 16.77 31.29 -5.73
N GLY A 575 15.68 31.23 -4.97
CA GLY A 575 15.49 31.94 -3.69
C GLY A 575 15.31 31.06 -2.45
N GLU A 576 15.32 29.72 -2.56
CA GLU A 576 15.11 28.82 -1.41
C GLU A 576 16.14 27.68 -1.31
N ALA A 577 17.19 27.69 -2.12
CA ALA A 577 18.34 26.83 -1.86
C ALA A 577 19.15 27.46 -0.73
N GLY A 578 18.78 27.17 0.52
CA GLY A 578 19.68 27.40 1.64
C GLY A 578 20.98 26.65 1.36
N ASP A 579 22.10 27.35 1.41
CA ASP A 579 23.44 26.77 1.35
C ASP A 579 23.52 25.62 2.36
N GLY A 580 23.54 24.38 1.87
CA GLY A 580 23.56 23.15 2.64
C GLY A 580 24.64 22.22 2.15
#